data_AF-A0A1I4IY27-F1
#
_entry.id   AF-A0A1I4IY27-F1
#
_cell.length_a   1.000
_cell.length_b   1.000
_cell.length_c   1.000
_cell.angle_alpha   90.00
_cell.angle_beta   90.00
_cell.angle_gamma   90.00
#
_symmetry.space_group_name_H-M   'P 1'
#
loop_
_entity.id
_entity.type
_entity.pdbx_description
1 polymer ?
#
loop_
_entity_poly.entity_id
_entity_poly.type
_entity_poly.pdbx_seq_one_letter_code
_entity_poly.pdbx_strand_id
1 'polypeptide(L)'
;MATNFFNTPPRGLKTPIVPIELAEAAAASLLAFDAGLALMQKLQRAEASLDPSGFDTALLGFEAEVADTHAQAYEALEAFYYSDKGALWHLSDAAWVMLLLLESDGLDLYPIAQRSAGLRHAAAACARSPLPLENASASRLLATAEVVDLMIEAAIDDYAVIDPDNVDDLRGLVGRGLAAAIEQTQTKHSAPYIDPCLDWDFGPS
;
A
#
# COMPACT_ATOMS: atom_id res chain seq x y z
N MET A 1 -18.60 -50.21 -31.51
CA MET A 1 -17.42 -49.39 -31.82
C MET A 1 -17.72 -47.99 -31.30
N ALA A 2 -16.88 -47.49 -30.37
CA ALA A 2 -16.69 -46.13 -29.77
C ALA A 2 -17.77 -45.03 -29.99
N THR A 3 -18.13 -44.17 -29.03
CA THR A 3 -17.42 -43.66 -27.84
C THR A 3 -18.45 -43.06 -26.87
N ASN A 4 -18.33 -43.37 -25.56
CA ASN A 4 -19.07 -42.71 -24.49
C ASN A 4 -18.44 -41.33 -24.23
N PHE A 5 -19.19 -40.25 -24.47
CA PHE A 5 -18.89 -38.94 -23.92
C PHE A 5 -19.23 -38.97 -22.42
N PHE A 6 -18.20 -38.95 -21.57
CA PHE A 6 -18.34 -38.64 -20.15
C PHE A 6 -18.74 -37.17 -20.02
N ASN A 7 -20.04 -36.90 -19.99
CA ASN A 7 -20.60 -35.64 -19.49
C ASN A 7 -20.48 -35.65 -17.96
N THR A 8 -19.30 -35.30 -17.46
CA THR A 8 -19.14 -34.93 -16.05
C THR A 8 -19.58 -33.47 -15.95
N PRO A 9 -20.59 -33.11 -15.15
CA PRO A 9 -20.90 -31.70 -14.92
C PRO A 9 -19.67 -31.05 -14.27
N PRO A 10 -19.27 -29.83 -14.67
CA PRO A 10 -18.20 -29.13 -13.97
C PRO A 10 -18.64 -29.00 -12.51
N ARG A 11 -17.80 -29.50 -11.59
CA ARG A 11 -17.99 -29.30 -10.15
C ARG A 11 -18.20 -27.80 -9.95
N GLY A 12 -19.40 -27.44 -9.52
CA GLY A 12 -19.75 -26.07 -9.22
C GLY A 12 -18.75 -25.53 -8.20
N LEU A 13 -17.90 -24.62 -8.65
CA LEU A 13 -17.28 -23.64 -7.77
C LEU A 13 -18.43 -22.99 -7.03
N LYS A 14 -18.65 -23.39 -5.77
CA LYS A 14 -19.48 -22.62 -4.87
C LYS A 14 -18.80 -21.25 -4.80
N THR A 15 -19.39 -20.26 -5.44
CA THR A 15 -19.09 -18.87 -5.11
C THR A 15 -19.19 -18.78 -3.59
N PRO A 16 -18.12 -18.38 -2.88
CA PRO A 16 -18.21 -18.22 -1.45
C PRO A 16 -19.33 -17.22 -1.18
N ILE A 17 -20.40 -17.70 -0.54
CA ILE A 17 -21.49 -16.84 -0.08
C ILE A 17 -20.90 -16.08 1.10
N VAL A 18 -20.43 -14.87 0.83
CA VAL A 18 -19.99 -13.95 1.87
C VAL A 18 -21.24 -13.58 2.68
N PRO A 19 -21.30 -13.82 4.00
CA PRO A 19 -22.39 -13.34 4.83
C PRO A 19 -22.59 -11.83 4.63
N ILE A 20 -23.83 -11.37 4.53
CA ILE A 20 -24.14 -9.95 4.20
C ILE A 20 -23.45 -8.99 5.17
N GLU A 21 -23.42 -9.31 6.46
CA GLU A 21 -22.73 -8.52 7.50
C GLU A 21 -21.21 -8.41 7.26
N LEU A 22 -20.59 -9.47 6.75
CA LEU A 22 -19.16 -9.48 6.40
C LEU A 22 -18.89 -8.66 5.13
N ALA A 23 -19.84 -8.64 4.19
CA ALA A 23 -19.75 -7.83 2.98
C ALA A 23 -19.93 -6.32 3.26
N GLU A 24 -20.83 -5.96 4.16
CA GLU A 24 -21.06 -4.57 4.59
C GLU A 24 -19.85 -4.01 5.37
N ALA A 25 -19.31 -4.79 6.32
CA ALA A 25 -18.10 -4.43 7.06
C ALA A 25 -16.88 -4.26 6.13
N ALA A 26 -16.74 -5.14 5.14
CA ALA A 26 -15.69 -5.03 4.14
C ALA A 26 -15.87 -3.78 3.24
N ALA A 27 -17.10 -3.46 2.83
CA ALA A 27 -17.38 -2.26 2.04
C ALA A 27 -17.07 -0.97 2.81
N ALA A 28 -17.46 -0.89 4.08
CA ALA A 28 -17.16 0.25 4.94
C ALA A 28 -15.64 0.41 5.14
N SER A 29 -14.93 -0.70 5.34
CA SER A 29 -13.46 -0.70 5.48
C SER A 29 -12.77 -0.23 4.20
N LEU A 30 -13.23 -0.66 3.02
CA LEU A 30 -12.69 -0.20 1.73
C LEU A 30 -12.91 1.31 1.54
N LEU A 31 -14.09 1.83 1.88
CA LEU A 31 -14.37 3.27 1.79
C LEU A 31 -13.51 4.10 2.74
N ALA A 32 -13.28 3.61 3.96
CA ALA A 32 -12.42 4.27 4.94
C ALA A 32 -10.96 4.33 4.45
N PHE A 33 -10.46 3.23 3.87
CA PHE A 33 -9.13 3.22 3.26
C PHE A 33 -9.04 4.20 2.08
N ASP A 34 -10.03 4.20 1.19
CA ASP A 34 -10.06 5.10 0.02
C ASP A 34 -10.07 6.58 0.45
N ALA A 35 -10.74 6.92 1.56
CA ALA A 35 -10.72 8.26 2.11
C ALA A 35 -9.31 8.66 2.60
N GLY A 36 -8.61 7.77 3.32
CA GLY A 36 -7.22 8.00 3.74
C GLY A 36 -6.28 8.15 2.55
N LEU A 37 -6.38 7.29 1.54
CA LEU A 37 -5.58 7.38 0.33
C LEU A 37 -5.84 8.69 -0.45
N ALA A 38 -7.09 9.13 -0.53
CA ALA A 38 -7.43 10.40 -1.17
C ALA A 38 -6.84 11.61 -0.42
N LEU A 39 -6.80 11.57 0.92
CA LEU A 39 -6.16 12.58 1.74
C LEU A 39 -4.63 12.61 1.52
N MET A 40 -3.98 11.44 1.42
CA MET A 40 -2.56 11.36 1.09
C MET A 40 -2.24 11.95 -0.28
N GLN A 41 -3.06 11.65 -1.30
CA GLN A 41 -2.91 12.24 -2.63
C GLN A 41 -3.15 13.75 -2.63
N LYS A 42 -4.06 14.25 -1.77
CA LYS A 42 -4.29 15.68 -1.59
C LYS A 42 -3.08 16.35 -0.95
N LEU A 43 -2.53 15.75 0.12
CA LEU A 43 -1.35 16.23 0.81
C LEU A 43 -0.17 16.37 -0.16
N GLN A 44 0.12 15.32 -0.92
CA GLN A 44 1.20 15.34 -1.91
C GLN A 44 1.06 16.48 -2.93
N ARG A 45 -0.17 16.73 -3.43
CA ARG A 45 -0.41 17.84 -4.37
C ARG A 45 -0.24 19.21 -3.72
N ALA A 46 -0.63 19.33 -2.45
CA ALA A 46 -0.48 20.56 -1.69
C ALA A 46 1.01 20.85 -1.41
N GLU A 47 1.79 19.85 -1.00
CA GLU A 47 3.24 19.95 -0.79
C GLU A 47 3.96 20.33 -2.08
N ALA A 48 3.66 19.67 -3.21
CA ALA A 48 4.24 20.01 -4.51
C ALA A 48 3.88 21.41 -5.02
N SER A 49 2.85 22.06 -4.44
CA SER A 49 2.44 23.42 -4.79
C SER A 49 3.14 24.51 -3.97
N LEU A 50 3.84 24.13 -2.89
CA LEU A 50 4.68 25.04 -2.13
C LEU A 50 5.95 25.32 -2.94
N ASP A 51 6.04 26.50 -3.54
CA ASP A 51 7.22 26.93 -4.29
C ASP A 51 8.41 27.20 -3.34
N PRO A 52 9.58 26.53 -3.50
CA PRO A 52 10.76 26.77 -2.68
C PRO A 52 11.39 28.15 -2.90
N SER A 53 10.94 28.95 -3.88
CA SER A 53 11.56 30.23 -4.25
C SER A 53 11.13 31.46 -3.44
N GLY A 54 10.32 31.30 -2.38
CA GLY A 54 10.30 32.18 -1.22
C GLY A 54 9.29 33.36 -1.22
N PHE A 55 8.73 33.59 -0.03
CA PHE A 55 8.03 34.80 0.41
C PHE A 55 6.79 35.25 -0.37
N ASP A 56 5.89 34.33 -0.73
CA ASP A 56 4.51 34.72 -1.03
C ASP A 56 3.64 34.58 0.24
N THR A 57 3.02 35.67 0.70
CA THR A 57 2.00 35.66 1.76
C THR A 57 0.80 34.76 1.43
N ALA A 58 0.55 34.44 0.16
CA ALA A 58 -0.42 33.43 -0.24
C ALA A 58 -0.02 32.01 0.22
N LEU A 59 1.28 31.70 0.34
CA LEU A 59 1.79 30.40 0.78
C LEU A 59 1.54 30.13 2.27
N LEU A 60 1.37 31.17 3.11
CA LEU A 60 1.02 30.99 4.53
C LEU A 60 -0.33 30.29 4.73
N GLY A 61 -1.27 30.47 3.80
CA GLY A 61 -2.54 29.74 3.79
C GLY A 61 -2.38 28.27 3.36
N PHE A 62 -1.42 28.00 2.48
CA PHE A 62 -1.09 26.66 2.01
C PHE A 62 -0.36 25.83 3.08
N GLU A 63 0.53 26.43 3.88
CA GLU A 63 1.18 25.73 4.99
C GLU A 63 0.16 25.22 6.03
N ALA A 64 -0.84 26.05 6.37
CA ALA A 64 -1.94 25.63 7.25
C ALA A 64 -2.81 24.53 6.61
N GLU A 65 -3.11 24.64 5.31
CA GLU A 65 -3.86 23.60 4.60
C GLU A 65 -3.09 22.27 4.49
N VAL A 66 -1.77 22.32 4.31
CA VAL A 66 -0.89 21.14 4.32
C VAL A 66 -0.88 20.51 5.70
N ALA A 67 -0.69 21.29 6.77
CA ALA A 67 -0.72 20.79 8.14
C ALA A 67 -2.09 20.17 8.50
N ASP A 68 -3.19 20.83 8.14
CA ASP A 68 -4.55 20.33 8.37
C ASP A 68 -4.81 19.03 7.57
N THR A 69 -4.35 18.97 6.31
CA THR A 69 -4.51 17.79 5.46
C THR A 69 -3.65 16.62 5.98
N HIS A 70 -2.45 16.91 6.48
CA HIS A 70 -1.57 15.93 7.13
C HIS A 70 -2.25 15.32 8.36
N ALA A 71 -2.76 16.14 9.27
CA ALA A 71 -3.48 15.67 10.46
C ALA A 71 -4.71 14.82 10.10
N GLN A 72 -5.50 15.25 9.11
CA GLN A 72 -6.66 14.48 8.62
C GLN A 72 -6.25 13.14 8.01
N ALA A 73 -5.17 13.11 7.22
CA ALA A 73 -4.65 11.87 6.63
C ALA A 73 -4.19 10.90 7.73
N TYR A 74 -3.47 11.40 8.73
CA TYR A 74 -3.02 10.61 9.87
C TYR A 74 -4.20 10.01 10.64
N GLU A 75 -5.17 10.82 11.06
CA GLU A 75 -6.36 10.37 11.80
C GLU A 75 -7.17 9.33 11.02
N ALA A 76 -7.37 9.55 9.71
CA ALA A 76 -8.11 8.62 8.86
C ALA A 76 -7.38 7.27 8.72
N LEU A 77 -6.06 7.30 8.54
CA LEU A 77 -5.24 6.11 8.41
C LEU A 77 -5.09 5.35 9.73
N GLU A 78 -4.97 6.04 10.88
CA GLU A 78 -4.98 5.42 12.21
C GLU A 78 -6.34 4.77 12.50
N ALA A 79 -7.43 5.50 12.30
CA ALA A 79 -8.78 4.99 12.53
C ALA A 79 -9.05 3.76 11.66
N PHE A 80 -8.58 3.78 10.41
CA PHE A 80 -8.56 2.59 9.59
C PHE A 80 -7.66 1.54 10.22
N TYR A 81 -6.37 1.79 10.46
CA TYR A 81 -5.36 0.85 11.01
C TYR A 81 -5.87 0.03 12.21
N TYR A 82 -6.48 0.69 13.20
CA TYR A 82 -6.96 0.05 14.43
C TYR A 82 -8.38 -0.56 14.36
N SER A 83 -9.07 -0.47 13.23
CA SER A 83 -10.38 -1.12 13.03
C SER A 83 -10.26 -2.66 12.96
N ASP A 84 -11.36 -3.38 13.23
CA ASP A 84 -11.40 -4.85 13.04
C ASP A 84 -11.56 -5.19 11.56
N LYS A 85 -10.52 -5.78 10.96
CA LYS A 85 -10.38 -5.83 9.49
C LYS A 85 -10.50 -7.20 8.86
N GLY A 86 -10.64 -8.25 9.67
CA GLY A 86 -10.76 -9.64 9.20
C GLY A 86 -9.89 -9.95 7.97
N ALA A 87 -10.53 -10.10 6.81
CA ALA A 87 -9.92 -10.49 5.53
C ALA A 87 -9.09 -9.40 4.79
N LEU A 88 -9.04 -8.16 5.29
CA LEU A 88 -8.37 -7.02 4.61
C LEU A 88 -6.99 -6.66 5.21
N TRP A 89 -6.28 -7.66 5.74
CA TRP A 89 -4.98 -7.46 6.39
C TRP A 89 -3.94 -6.77 5.48
N HIS A 90 -3.97 -7.06 4.18
CA HIS A 90 -3.08 -6.40 3.19
C HIS A 90 -3.25 -4.87 3.16
N LEU A 91 -4.48 -4.37 3.30
CA LEU A 91 -4.74 -2.93 3.33
C LEU A 91 -4.31 -2.31 4.66
N SER A 92 -4.27 -3.09 5.74
CA SER A 92 -3.73 -2.62 7.03
C SER A 92 -2.24 -2.39 6.97
N ASP A 93 -1.50 -3.28 6.31
CA ASP A 93 -0.07 -3.08 6.06
C ASP A 93 0.16 -1.84 5.18
N ALA A 94 -0.66 -1.64 4.13
CA ALA A 94 -0.61 -0.43 3.30
C ALA A 94 -0.87 0.87 4.09
N ALA A 95 -1.87 0.86 4.98
CA ALA A 95 -2.15 2.00 5.87
C ALA A 95 -1.00 2.28 6.83
N TRP A 96 -0.40 1.22 7.39
CA TRP A 96 0.77 1.35 8.25
C TRP A 96 1.97 1.96 7.53
N VAL A 97 2.23 1.55 6.28
CA VAL A 97 3.30 2.15 5.47
C VAL A 97 3.09 3.64 5.23
N MET A 98 1.85 4.07 4.97
CA MET A 98 1.51 5.49 4.82
C MET A 98 1.67 6.26 6.14
N LEU A 99 1.32 5.67 7.29
CA LEU A 99 1.55 6.28 8.61
C LEU A 99 3.05 6.48 8.90
N LEU A 100 3.87 5.45 8.65
CA LEU A 100 5.33 5.55 8.79
C LEU A 100 5.92 6.68 7.95
N LEU A 101 5.38 6.91 6.76
CA LEU A 101 5.82 7.98 5.88
C LEU A 101 5.42 9.37 6.39
N LEU A 102 4.21 9.51 6.97
CA LEU A 102 3.76 10.76 7.60
C LEU A 102 4.57 11.12 8.86
N GLU A 103 5.08 10.12 9.58
CA GLU A 103 5.91 10.28 10.77
C GLU A 103 7.42 10.36 10.47
N SER A 104 7.82 10.02 9.24
CA SER A 104 9.22 9.97 8.82
C SER A 104 9.84 11.36 8.83
N ASP A 105 10.99 11.48 9.49
CA ASP A 105 11.86 12.67 9.45
C ASP A 105 12.81 12.68 8.24
N GLY A 106 12.65 11.71 7.32
CA GLY A 106 13.47 11.56 6.12
C GLY A 106 14.66 10.60 6.28
N LEU A 107 14.93 10.09 7.49
CA LEU A 107 16.04 9.15 7.71
C LEU A 107 15.69 7.68 7.40
N ASP A 108 14.39 7.35 7.35
CA ASP A 108 13.88 5.98 7.16
C ASP A 108 13.35 5.70 5.74
N LEU A 109 13.75 6.50 4.73
CA LEU A 109 13.28 6.36 3.35
C LEU A 109 13.60 5.00 2.73
N TYR A 110 14.74 4.38 3.09
CA TYR A 110 15.12 3.06 2.57
C TYR A 110 14.19 1.92 3.03
N PRO A 111 13.92 1.74 4.34
CA PRO A 111 12.90 0.80 4.81
C PRO A 111 11.51 1.05 4.18
N ILE A 112 11.11 2.31 4.00
CA ILE A 112 9.80 2.64 3.42
C ILE A 112 9.74 2.26 1.93
N ALA A 113 10.82 2.48 1.17
CA ALA A 113 10.93 2.04 -0.23
C ALA A 113 10.81 0.52 -0.38
N GLN A 114 11.46 -0.25 0.51
CA GLN A 114 11.32 -1.71 0.53
C GLN A 114 9.87 -2.15 0.79
N ARG A 115 9.18 -1.46 1.71
CA ARG A 115 7.76 -1.74 1.99
C ARG A 115 6.87 -1.40 0.80
N SER A 116 7.14 -0.31 0.08
CA SER A 116 6.44 0.03 -1.18
C SER A 116 6.54 -1.09 -2.24
N ALA A 117 7.71 -1.71 -2.39
CA ALA A 117 7.85 -2.90 -3.24
C ALA A 117 7.00 -4.09 -2.75
N GLY A 118 6.92 -4.28 -1.43
CA GLY A 118 6.03 -5.26 -0.80
C GLY A 118 4.56 -5.04 -1.13
N LEU A 119 4.11 -3.78 -1.19
CA LEU A 119 2.75 -3.42 -1.59
C LEU A 119 2.47 -3.78 -3.06
N ARG A 120 3.42 -3.55 -3.98
CA ARG A 120 3.30 -3.96 -5.38
C ARG A 120 3.19 -5.48 -5.54
N HIS A 121 3.97 -6.22 -4.74
CA HIS A 121 3.86 -7.66 -4.68
C HIS A 121 2.47 -8.11 -4.21
N ALA A 122 2.00 -7.54 -3.09
CA ALA A 122 0.67 -7.84 -2.55
C ALA A 122 -0.43 -7.49 -3.55
N ALA A 123 -0.31 -6.38 -4.27
CA ALA A 123 -1.22 -5.98 -5.35
C ALA A 123 -1.28 -7.04 -6.45
N ALA A 124 -0.13 -7.53 -6.91
CA ALA A 124 -0.05 -8.56 -7.94
C ALA A 124 -0.64 -9.90 -7.47
N ALA A 125 -0.43 -10.28 -6.21
CA ALA A 125 -1.02 -11.46 -5.61
C ALA A 125 -2.56 -11.33 -5.51
N CYS A 126 -3.04 -10.20 -4.99
CA CYS A 126 -4.46 -9.86 -4.90
C CYS A 126 -5.17 -9.87 -6.26
N ALA A 127 -4.52 -9.34 -7.31
CA ALA A 127 -5.07 -9.30 -8.66
C ALA A 127 -5.32 -10.70 -9.26
N ARG A 128 -4.56 -11.71 -8.82
CA ARG A 128 -4.71 -13.11 -9.26
C ARG A 128 -5.64 -13.92 -8.35
N SER A 129 -6.05 -13.37 -7.21
CA SER A 129 -6.93 -14.08 -6.28
C SER A 129 -8.32 -14.27 -6.87
N PRO A 130 -8.94 -15.46 -6.69
CA PRO A 130 -10.34 -15.68 -7.02
C PRO A 130 -11.31 -15.04 -6.02
N LEU A 131 -10.81 -14.50 -4.90
CA LEU A 131 -11.64 -13.88 -3.87
C LEU A 131 -11.96 -12.42 -4.23
N PRO A 132 -13.25 -12.02 -4.32
CA PRO A 132 -13.62 -10.68 -4.77
C PRO A 132 -13.03 -9.53 -3.94
N LEU A 133 -12.91 -9.71 -2.62
CA LEU A 133 -12.36 -8.70 -1.70
C LEU A 133 -10.86 -8.49 -1.90
N GLU A 134 -10.11 -9.56 -2.13
CA GLU A 134 -8.69 -9.49 -2.43
C GLU A 134 -8.48 -8.86 -3.81
N ASN A 135 -9.26 -9.26 -4.81
CA ASN A 135 -9.20 -8.66 -6.14
C ASN A 135 -9.48 -7.14 -6.10
N ALA A 136 -10.48 -6.71 -5.33
CA ALA A 136 -10.78 -5.30 -5.11
C ALA A 136 -9.67 -4.53 -4.38
N SER A 137 -8.84 -5.21 -3.59
CA SER A 137 -7.72 -4.60 -2.87
C SER A 137 -6.50 -4.37 -3.78
N ALA A 138 -6.39 -5.08 -4.90
CA ALA A 138 -5.23 -5.02 -5.78
C ALA A 138 -4.93 -3.60 -6.31
N SER A 139 -5.93 -2.90 -6.84
CA SER A 139 -5.75 -1.54 -7.37
C SER A 139 -5.42 -0.53 -6.27
N ARG A 140 -5.94 -0.72 -5.06
CA ARG A 140 -5.70 0.14 -3.89
C ARG A 140 -4.27 0.00 -3.38
N LEU A 141 -3.77 -1.23 -3.31
CA LEU A 141 -2.38 -1.53 -2.95
C LEU A 141 -1.41 -0.92 -3.96
N LEU A 142 -1.72 -1.01 -5.25
CA LEU A 142 -0.91 -0.40 -6.30
C LEU A 142 -0.90 1.13 -6.18
N ALA A 143 -2.07 1.75 -6.05
CA ALA A 143 -2.19 3.21 -5.89
C ALA A 143 -1.46 3.71 -4.62
N THR A 144 -1.48 2.92 -3.54
CA THR A 144 -0.71 3.24 -2.33
C THR A 144 0.78 3.21 -2.60
N ALA A 145 1.29 2.17 -3.28
CA ALA A 145 2.70 2.07 -3.63
C ALA A 145 3.16 3.20 -4.57
N GLU A 146 2.28 3.72 -5.43
CA GLU A 146 2.57 4.88 -6.28
C GLU A 146 2.68 6.16 -5.45
N VAL A 147 1.76 6.40 -4.51
CA VAL A 147 1.81 7.55 -3.59
C VAL A 147 3.07 7.51 -2.73
N VAL A 148 3.40 6.35 -2.16
CA VAL A 148 4.61 6.17 -1.34
C VAL A 148 5.88 6.48 -2.14
N ASP A 149 5.99 5.97 -3.37
CA ASP A 149 7.16 6.25 -4.21
C ASP A 149 7.30 7.75 -4.53
N LEU A 150 6.21 8.43 -4.84
CA LEU A 150 6.24 9.85 -5.16
C LEU A 150 6.67 10.71 -3.97
N MET A 151 6.21 10.36 -2.76
CA MET A 151 6.60 11.05 -1.54
C MET A 151 8.04 10.74 -1.12
N ILE A 152 8.53 9.52 -1.38
CA ILE A 152 9.95 9.21 -1.21
C ILE A 152 10.80 10.07 -2.14
N GLU A 153 10.42 10.19 -3.41
CA GLU A 153 11.16 11.04 -4.36
C GLU A 153 11.12 12.52 -3.94
N ALA A 154 9.97 13.02 -3.49
CA ALA A 154 9.87 14.38 -2.95
C ALA A 154 10.79 14.59 -1.74
N ALA A 155 10.84 13.64 -0.80
CA ALA A 155 11.73 13.71 0.36
C ALA A 155 13.23 13.65 -0.04
N ILE A 156 13.58 12.91 -1.08
CA ILE A 156 14.94 12.89 -1.65
C ILE A 156 15.27 14.25 -2.28
N ASP A 157 14.35 14.85 -3.03
CA ASP A 157 14.54 16.15 -3.65
C ASP A 157 14.69 17.27 -2.60
N ASP A 158 13.94 17.21 -1.49
CA ASP A 158 14.12 18.13 -0.36
C ASP A 158 15.49 17.94 0.30
N TYR A 159 15.93 16.68 0.50
CA TYR A 159 17.26 16.39 1.00
C TYR A 159 18.36 16.94 0.08
N ALA A 160 18.12 16.93 -1.24
CA ALA A 160 19.07 17.44 -2.23
C ALA A 160 19.32 18.95 -2.14
N VAL A 161 18.35 19.71 -1.62
CA VAL A 161 18.54 21.14 -1.34
C VAL A 161 19.46 21.34 -0.14
N ILE A 162 19.44 20.42 0.83
CA ILE A 162 20.17 20.51 2.09
C ILE A 162 21.61 19.97 1.94
N ASP A 163 21.78 18.83 1.27
CA ASP A 163 23.04 18.11 1.14
C ASP A 163 23.20 17.48 -0.26
N PRO A 164 23.50 18.31 -1.28
CA PRO A 164 23.50 17.88 -2.69
C PRO A 164 24.58 16.83 -3.01
N ASP A 165 25.66 16.77 -2.22
CA ASP A 165 26.78 15.88 -2.48
C ASP A 165 26.46 14.40 -2.15
N ASN A 166 25.44 14.13 -1.33
CA ASN A 166 25.07 12.78 -0.88
C ASN A 166 23.75 12.25 -1.47
N VAL A 167 23.10 13.00 -2.35
CA VAL A 167 21.79 12.66 -2.94
C VAL A 167 21.85 11.42 -3.82
N ASP A 168 22.90 11.31 -4.63
CA ASP A 168 23.06 10.17 -5.54
C ASP A 168 23.27 8.86 -4.77
N ASP A 169 23.94 8.93 -3.60
CA ASP A 169 24.09 7.79 -2.71
C ASP A 169 22.76 7.38 -2.07
N LEU A 170 21.93 8.36 -1.66
CA LEU A 170 20.58 8.14 -1.14
C LEU A 170 19.65 7.54 -2.20
N ARG A 171 19.61 8.13 -3.41
CA ARG A 171 18.86 7.58 -4.56
C ARG A 171 19.33 6.16 -4.89
N GLY A 172 20.64 5.94 -4.89
CA GLY A 172 21.23 4.62 -5.11
C GLY A 172 20.83 3.60 -4.04
N LEU A 173 20.77 4.02 -2.77
CA LEU A 173 20.34 3.18 -1.65
C LEU A 173 18.87 2.76 -1.82
N VAL A 174 17.98 3.73 -2.07
CA VAL A 174 16.55 3.50 -2.31
C VAL A 174 16.34 2.59 -3.53
N GLY A 175 17.01 2.89 -4.66
CA GLY A 175 16.94 2.08 -5.87
C GLY A 175 17.40 0.63 -5.70
N ARG A 176 18.49 0.41 -4.95
CA ARG A 176 18.97 -0.94 -4.60
C ARG A 176 17.98 -1.68 -3.69
N GLY A 177 17.36 -0.98 -2.74
CA GLY A 177 16.31 -1.54 -1.88
C GLY A 177 15.09 -1.99 -2.67
N LEU A 178 14.64 -1.16 -3.61
CA LEU A 178 13.56 -1.47 -4.53
C LEU A 178 13.89 -2.69 -5.40
N ALA A 179 15.07 -2.71 -6.02
CA ALA A 179 15.52 -3.82 -6.86
C ALA A 179 15.63 -5.14 -6.08
N ALA A 180 16.22 -5.12 -4.88
CA ALA A 180 16.34 -6.29 -4.02
C ALA A 180 14.97 -6.82 -3.57
N ALA A 181 14.03 -5.93 -3.25
CA ALA A 181 12.67 -6.33 -2.88
C ALA A 181 11.89 -6.91 -4.08
N ILE A 182 12.09 -6.37 -5.29
CA ILE A 182 11.52 -6.92 -6.54
C ILE A 182 12.14 -8.30 -6.84
N GLU A 183 13.45 -8.47 -6.69
CA GLU A 183 14.14 -9.75 -6.91
C GLU A 183 13.69 -10.82 -5.89
N GLN A 184 13.58 -10.45 -4.61
CA GLN A 184 13.07 -11.31 -3.55
C GLN A 184 11.61 -11.73 -3.81
N THR A 185 10.83 -10.83 -4.38
CA THR A 185 9.45 -11.08 -4.81
C THR A 185 9.39 -12.06 -5.98
N GLN A 186 10.21 -11.83 -7.01
CA GLN A 186 10.27 -12.69 -8.20
C GLN A 186 10.75 -14.10 -7.86
N THR A 187 11.73 -14.23 -6.97
CA THR A 187 12.22 -15.53 -6.49
C THR A 187 11.18 -16.28 -5.66
N LYS A 188 10.39 -15.59 -4.82
CA LYS A 188 9.24 -16.19 -4.11
C LYS A 188 8.12 -16.65 -5.05
N HIS A 189 7.92 -16.02 -6.21
CA HIS A 189 6.94 -16.44 -7.22
C HIS A 189 7.33 -17.67 -8.04
N SER A 190 8.62 -18.04 -8.03
CA SER A 190 9.10 -19.32 -8.59
C SER A 190 8.74 -20.51 -7.69
N ALA A 191 8.45 -20.25 -6.42
CA ALA A 191 7.99 -21.26 -5.47
C ALA A 191 6.46 -21.37 -5.55
N PRO A 192 5.88 -22.58 -5.40
CA PRO A 192 4.43 -22.73 -5.30
C PRO A 192 3.91 -21.85 -4.17
N TYR A 193 2.81 -21.13 -4.41
CA TYR A 193 2.12 -20.32 -3.41
C TYR A 193 1.81 -21.19 -2.18
N ILE A 194 2.47 -20.89 -1.06
CA ILE A 194 2.12 -21.43 0.26
C ILE A 194 1.29 -20.35 0.92
N ASP A 195 0.04 -20.70 1.25
CA ASP A 195 -0.86 -19.85 2.01
C ASP A 195 -0.21 -19.54 3.38
N PRO A 196 0.06 -18.26 3.72
CA PRO A 196 0.65 -17.90 5.01
C PRO A 196 -0.29 -18.20 6.20
N CYS A 197 -1.57 -18.52 5.95
CA CYS A 197 -2.48 -19.01 6.99
C CYS A 197 -2.26 -20.48 7.37
N LEU A 198 -1.43 -21.23 6.61
CA LEU A 198 -1.16 -22.65 6.85
C LEU A 198 0.10 -22.92 7.70
N ASP A 199 0.92 -21.90 7.99
CA ASP A 199 2.19 -22.04 8.74
C ASP A 199 2.11 -21.59 10.21
N TRP A 200 0.93 -21.25 10.72
CA TRP A 200 0.73 -21.12 12.17
C TRP A 200 0.47 -22.51 12.77
N ASP A 201 1.52 -23.31 12.82
CA ASP A 201 1.61 -24.51 13.66
C ASP A 201 1.41 -24.07 15.12
N PHE A 202 0.16 -24.09 15.59
CA PHE A 202 -0.11 -24.25 17.02
C PHE A 202 0.34 -25.66 17.39
N GLY A 203 1.63 -25.82 17.65
CA GLY A 203 2.16 -27.01 18.29
C GLY A 203 1.41 -27.27 19.61
N PRO A 204 1.04 -28.52 19.92
CA PRO A 204 0.36 -28.82 21.16
C PRO A 204 1.37 -28.77 22.31
N SER A 205 1.16 -27.88 23.27
CA SER A 205 1.69 -27.94 24.64
C SER A 205 0.81 -27.10 25.55
#